data_AF-A0A4Q8BEK4-F1
#
_entry.id   AF-A0A4Q8BEK4-F1
#
_cell.length_a   1.000
_cell.length_b   1.000
_cell.length_c   1.000
_cell.angle_alpha   90.00
_cell.angle_beta   90.00
_cell.angle_gamma   90.00
#
_symmetry.space_group_name_H-M   'P 1'
#
loop_
_entity.id
_entity.type
_entity.pdbx_description
1 polymer ?
#
loop_
_entity_poly.entity_id
_entity_poly.type
_entity_poly.pdbx_seq_one_letter_code
_entity_poly.pdbx_strand_id
1 'polypeptide(L)'
;MRRRRSPQEKKALSYALDCRNDYGGNDKASRLAIPRNKRFPRRANRHHDHQRLAGLTGAPDPAIDEVVEVRLRGRRPKSWRKLPDLPLGRHVERRRHA
;
A
#
# COMPACT_ATOMS: atom_id res chain seq x y z
N MET A 1 -23.81 12.27 -12.96
CA MET A 1 -23.31 13.21 -11.92
C MET A 1 -23.37 12.55 -10.55
N ARG A 2 -22.35 12.69 -9.69
CA ARG A 2 -22.44 12.22 -8.29
C ARG A 2 -23.50 13.04 -7.54
N ARG A 3 -24.38 12.36 -6.78
CA ARG A 3 -25.38 13.01 -5.91
C ARG A 3 -24.72 14.06 -5.01
N ARG A 4 -25.28 15.27 -4.96
CA ARG A 4 -24.85 16.29 -3.99
C ARG A 4 -25.15 15.79 -2.58
N ARG A 5 -24.12 15.72 -1.75
CA ARG A 5 -24.23 15.29 -0.36
C ARG A 5 -24.75 16.42 0.53
N SER A 6 -25.62 16.08 1.48
CA SER A 6 -26.05 17.02 2.51
C SER A 6 -24.87 17.39 3.45
N PRO A 7 -24.96 18.50 4.18
CA PRO A 7 -23.97 18.83 5.21
C PRO A 7 -23.78 17.70 6.24
N GLN A 8 -24.86 17.03 6.65
CA GLN A 8 -24.84 15.92 7.60
C GLN A 8 -24.06 14.72 7.03
N GLU A 9 -24.31 14.38 5.76
CA GLU A 9 -23.59 13.31 5.06
C GLU A 9 -22.10 13.62 4.91
N LYS A 10 -21.75 14.88 4.62
CA LYS A 10 -20.35 15.31 4.56
C LYS A 10 -19.68 15.17 5.93
N LYS A 11 -20.37 15.54 7.01
CA LYS A 11 -19.84 15.43 8.38
C LYS A 11 -19.67 13.97 8.80
N ALA A 12 -20.64 13.11 8.51
CA ALA A 12 -20.55 11.68 8.77
C ALA A 12 -19.35 11.03 8.04
N LEU A 13 -19.14 11.39 6.77
CA LEU A 13 -17.99 10.91 6.00
C LEU A 13 -16.66 11.43 6.55
N SER A 14 -16.61 12.68 6.99
CA SER A 14 -15.41 13.21 7.65
C SER A 14 -15.08 12.40 8.91
N TYR A 15 -16.07 12.09 9.76
CA TYR A 15 -15.83 11.32 10.98
C TYR A 15 -15.37 9.87 10.71
N ALA A 16 -15.84 9.27 9.61
CA ALA A 16 -15.50 7.91 9.23
C ALA A 16 -14.16 7.79 8.48
N LEU A 17 -13.79 8.79 7.67
CA LEU A 17 -12.69 8.68 6.70
C LEU A 17 -11.51 9.62 6.96
N ASP A 18 -11.72 10.75 7.64
CA ASP A 18 -10.59 11.58 8.10
C ASP A 18 -9.91 10.86 9.26
N CYS A 19 -8.61 10.56 9.12
CA CYS A 19 -7.87 9.77 10.10
C CYS A 19 -6.84 10.65 10.81
N ARG A 20 -6.73 10.49 12.13
CA ARG A 20 -5.77 11.22 12.98
C ARG A 20 -4.70 10.29 13.51
N ASN A 21 -3.49 10.82 13.60
CA ASN A 21 -2.34 10.12 14.17
C ASN A 21 -2.48 10.08 15.70
N ASP A 22 -3.04 8.99 16.22
CA ASP A 22 -3.29 8.77 17.65
C ASP A 22 -2.24 7.88 18.31
N TYR A 23 -1.31 7.31 17.53
CA TYR A 23 -0.31 6.34 17.99
C TYR A 23 0.97 6.98 18.57
N GLY A 24 0.94 8.28 18.89
CA GLY A 24 2.09 9.00 19.48
C GLY A 24 3.31 9.11 18.55
N GLY A 25 3.20 8.68 17.29
CA GLY A 25 4.26 8.81 16.30
C GLY A 25 4.37 10.25 15.82
N ASN A 26 5.59 10.74 15.59
CA ASN A 26 5.78 12.07 15.01
C ASN A 26 5.51 12.06 13.49
N ASP A 27 5.09 13.20 12.94
CA ASP A 27 4.83 13.36 11.50
C ASP A 27 6.07 13.10 10.64
N LYS A 28 7.27 13.30 11.20
CA LYS A 28 8.54 13.10 10.49
C LYS A 28 8.78 11.63 10.18
N ALA A 29 8.43 10.74 11.10
CA ALA A 29 8.53 9.30 10.93
C ALA A 29 7.63 8.84 9.78
N SER A 30 6.38 9.32 9.72
CA SER A 30 5.47 9.04 8.61
C SER A 30 6.02 9.49 7.25
N ARG A 31 6.59 10.71 7.19
CA ARG A 31 7.19 11.27 5.96
C ARG A 31 8.36 10.43 5.43
N LEU A 32 9.12 9.76 6.30
CA LEU A 32 10.26 8.93 5.92
C LEU A 32 9.86 7.46 5.69
N ALA A 33 9.06 6.89 6.58
CA ALA A 33 8.70 5.48 6.58
C ALA A 33 7.77 5.13 5.42
N ILE A 34 6.79 5.98 5.09
CA ILE A 34 5.83 5.69 4.01
C ILE A 34 6.53 5.56 2.65
N PRO A 35 7.38 6.50 2.20
CA PRO A 35 8.13 6.34 0.96
C PRO A 35 9.05 5.11 0.98
N ARG A 36 9.74 4.86 2.10
CA ARG A 36 10.63 3.70 2.26
C ARG A 36 9.88 2.37 2.12
N ASN A 37 8.76 2.23 2.82
CA ASN A 37 7.93 1.03 2.79
C ASN A 37 7.22 0.83 1.45
N LYS A 38 6.95 1.91 0.68
CA LYS A 38 6.52 1.80 -0.72
C LYS A 38 7.64 1.33 -1.64
N ARG A 39 8.87 1.84 -1.44
CA ARG A 39 10.03 1.56 -2.29
C ARG A 39 10.52 0.11 -2.14
N PHE A 40 10.53 -0.42 -0.93
CA PHE A 40 11.06 -1.74 -0.62
C PHE A 40 10.43 -2.89 -1.42
N PRO A 41 9.10 -3.12 -1.39
CA PRO A 41 8.47 -4.21 -2.15
C PRO A 41 8.68 -4.05 -3.66
N ARG A 42 8.60 -2.81 -4.17
CA ARG A 42 8.82 -2.53 -5.60
C ARG A 42 10.23 -2.90 -6.05
N ARG A 43 11.24 -2.53 -5.27
CA ARG A 43 12.63 -2.89 -5.57
C ARG A 43 12.83 -4.41 -5.49
N ALA A 44 12.30 -5.05 -4.45
CA ALA A 44 12.44 -6.48 -4.27
C ALA A 44 11.76 -7.30 -5.39
N ASN A 45 10.59 -6.87 -5.86
CA ASN A 45 9.91 -7.52 -6.97
C ASN A 45 10.66 -7.31 -8.28
N ARG A 46 11.07 -6.07 -8.61
CA ARG A 46 11.90 -5.83 -9.82
C ARG A 46 13.22 -6.59 -9.81
N HIS A 47 13.88 -6.67 -8.65
CA HIS A 47 15.12 -7.42 -8.54
C HIS A 47 14.88 -8.92 -8.77
N HIS A 48 13.81 -9.48 -8.19
CA HIS A 48 13.42 -10.85 -8.46
C HIS A 48 13.18 -11.09 -9.96
N ASP A 49 12.39 -10.25 -10.60
CA ASP A 49 12.04 -10.42 -12.01
C ASP A 49 13.28 -10.31 -12.90
N HIS A 50 14.15 -9.33 -12.61
CA HIS A 50 15.42 -9.19 -13.30
C HIS A 50 16.30 -10.43 -13.16
N GLN A 51 16.43 -11.01 -11.97
CA GLN A 51 17.21 -12.24 -11.76
C GLN A 51 16.66 -13.45 -12.52
N ARG A 52 15.34 -13.50 -12.78
CA ARG A 52 14.73 -14.59 -13.56
C ARG A 52 14.85 -14.38 -15.07
N LEU A 53 14.92 -13.12 -15.51
CA LEU A 53 14.87 -12.75 -16.92
C LEU A 53 16.23 -12.38 -17.51
N ALA A 54 17.24 -12.00 -16.71
CA ALA A 54 18.48 -11.38 -17.19
C ALA A 54 19.28 -12.23 -18.19
N GLY A 55 19.18 -13.55 -18.13
CA GLY A 55 19.85 -14.48 -19.04
C GLY A 55 19.02 -14.94 -20.23
N LEU A 56 17.76 -14.52 -20.34
CA LEU A 56 16.83 -14.94 -21.40
C LEU A 56 16.94 -14.01 -22.61
N THR A 57 18.12 -14.01 -23.22
CA THR A 57 18.41 -13.26 -24.43
C THR A 57 18.49 -14.23 -25.60
N GLY A 58 17.70 -14.02 -26.67
CA GLY A 58 17.76 -14.85 -27.87
C GLY A 58 16.38 -15.25 -28.39
N ALA A 59 16.36 -16.32 -29.19
CA ALA A 59 15.12 -16.87 -29.74
C ALA A 59 14.27 -17.51 -28.63
N PRO A 60 12.93 -17.38 -28.68
CA PRO A 60 12.04 -18.02 -27.72
C PRO A 60 12.19 -19.56 -27.75
N ASP A 61 12.32 -20.17 -26.58
CA ASP A 61 12.27 -21.62 -26.39
C ASP A 61 11.08 -21.93 -25.46
N PRO A 62 10.02 -22.58 -25.98
CA PRO A 62 8.82 -22.88 -25.22
C PRO A 62 9.08 -23.65 -23.92
N ALA A 63 10.07 -24.54 -23.89
CA ALA A 63 10.40 -25.33 -22.71
C ALA A 63 11.07 -24.48 -21.62
N ILE A 64 11.91 -23.51 -22.02
CA ILE A 64 12.54 -22.56 -21.09
C ILE A 64 11.51 -21.54 -20.59
N ASP A 65 10.66 -21.04 -21.48
CA ASP A 65 9.62 -20.05 -21.17
C ASP A 65 8.67 -20.55 -20.10
N GLU A 66 8.18 -21.80 -20.21
CA GLU A 66 7.30 -22.39 -19.21
C GLU A 66 7.97 -22.49 -17.83
N VAL A 67 9.22 -22.95 -17.79
CA VAL A 67 10.00 -23.07 -16.55
C VAL A 67 10.23 -21.70 -15.90
N VAL A 68 10.52 -20.67 -16.69
CA VAL A 68 10.72 -19.30 -16.21
C VAL A 68 9.41 -18.73 -15.67
N GLU A 69 8.30 -18.93 -16.38
CA GLU A 69 6.99 -18.41 -15.99
C GLU A 69 6.52 -19.02 -14.66
N VAL A 70 6.72 -20.33 -14.48
CA VAL A 70 6.48 -21.01 -13.20
C VAL A 70 7.35 -20.41 -12.09
N ARG A 71 8.62 -20.12 -12.34
CA ARG A 71 9.52 -19.51 -11.35
C ARG A 71 9.16 -18.06 -11.03
N LEU A 72 8.71 -17.29 -12.01
CA LEU A 72 8.26 -15.90 -11.84
C LEU A 72 6.98 -15.84 -11.01
N ARG A 73 5.98 -16.66 -11.35
CA ARG A 73 4.66 -16.65 -10.71
C ARG A 73 4.55 -17.51 -9.46
N GLY A 74 5.44 -18.49 -9.29
CA GLY A 74 5.47 -19.39 -8.14
C GLY A 74 5.74 -18.69 -6.81
N ARG A 75 6.14 -17.42 -6.83
CA ARG A 75 6.32 -16.57 -5.66
C ARG A 75 5.27 -15.47 -5.62
N ARG A 76 4.57 -15.34 -4.49
CA ARG A 76 3.72 -14.17 -4.21
C ARG A 76 4.55 -12.87 -4.18
N PRO A 77 4.20 -11.83 -4.97
CA PRO A 77 4.89 -10.55 -4.93
C PRO A 77 4.85 -9.92 -3.54
N LYS A 78 5.94 -9.28 -3.11
CA LYS A 78 5.91 -8.47 -1.89
C LYS A 78 4.99 -7.28 -2.12
N SER A 79 4.13 -7.00 -1.14
CA SER A 79 3.22 -5.86 -1.19
C SER A 79 3.26 -5.11 0.14
N TRP A 80 2.94 -3.82 0.07
CA TRP A 80 2.77 -2.98 1.23
C TRP A 80 1.59 -2.04 0.99
N ARG A 81 0.75 -1.87 1.99
CA ARG A 81 -0.39 -0.94 1.96
C ARG A 81 -0.34 -0.10 3.23
N LYS A 82 -0.46 1.22 3.07
CA LYS A 82 -0.68 2.11 4.20
C LYS A 82 -2.06 1.79 4.78
N LEU A 83 -2.12 1.47 6.07
CA LEU A 83 -3.39 1.36 6.77
C LEU A 83 -3.78 2.74 7.30
N PRO A 84 -5.08 3.08 7.31
CA PRO A 84 -5.56 4.29 7.98
C PRO A 84 -5.30 4.19 9.48
N ASP A 85 -5.04 5.34 10.11
CA ASP A 85 -4.94 5.47 11.56
C ASP A 85 -6.34 5.52 12.19
N LEU A 86 -6.48 6.16 13.36
CA LEU A 86 -7.76 6.23 14.06
C LEU A 86 -8.73 7.19 13.31
N PRO A 87 -9.97 6.77 13.01
CA PRO A 87 -10.98 7.66 12.45
C PRO A 87 -11.27 8.86 13.36
N LEU A 88 -11.53 10.01 12.75
CA LEU A 88 -11.74 11.27 13.46
C LEU A 88 -12.88 11.18 14.49
N GLY A 89 -13.97 10.45 14.17
CA GLY A 89 -15.07 10.24 15.12
C GLY A 89 -14.60 9.60 16.42
N ARG A 90 -13.80 8.53 16.33
CA ARG A 90 -13.22 7.85 17.50
C ARG A 90 -12.23 8.73 18.25
N HIS A 91 -11.42 9.50 17.54
CA HIS A 91 -10.48 10.44 18.15
C HIS A 91 -11.21 11.54 18.95
N VAL A 92 -12.30 12.10 18.40
CA VAL A 92 -13.12 13.12 19.07
C VAL A 92 -13.84 12.53 20.29
N GLU A 93 -14.40 11.32 20.18
CA GLU A 93 -15.01 10.59 21.32
C GLU A 93 -14.00 10.46 22.47
N ARG A 94 -12.78 10.00 22.20
CA ARG A 94 -11.72 9.86 23.21
C ARG A 94 -11.41 11.18 23.91
N ARG A 95 -11.32 12.28 23.16
CA ARG A 95 -11.03 13.62 23.72
C ARG A 95 -12.16 14.23 24.54
N ARG A 96 -13.40 13.73 24.43
CA ARG A 96 -14.53 14.21 25.23
C ARG A 96 -14.63 13.51 26.57
N HIS A 97 -14.04 12.32 26.69
CA HIS A 97 -14.06 11.49 27.90
C HIS A 97 -12.73 11.49 28.67
N ALA A 98 -11.72 12.18 28.15
CA ALA A 98 -10.43 12.44 28.80
C ALA A 98 -10.43 13.86 29.38
#